data_AF-A0A0C3AK38-F1
#
_entry.id   AF-A0A0C3AK38-F1
#
_cell.length_a   1.000
_cell.length_b   1.000
_cell.length_c   1.000
_cell.angle_alpha   90.00
_cell.angle_beta   90.00
_cell.angle_gamma   90.00
#
_symmetry.space_group_name_H-M   'P 1'
#
loop_
_entity.id
_entity.type
_entity.pdbx_description
1 polymer ?
#
loop_
_entity_poly.entity_id
_entity_poly.type
_entity_poly.pdbx_seq_one_letter_code
_entity_poly.pdbx_strand_id
1 'polypeptide(L)'
;MIAHAPIEIWEKILKYAISVPLFFDSDPISNHGIKRFSEYQFEAEYWQSERIRNRLRRVCKSWNIFLRVYQHRYVTLTDLHNGEVPLSALLVAIRLNFSFTRSYPASLRSIPRKFVLQDVRRLLKKIIRSASGESTDVDAPTRWSVQIIDDYEAEDISDLTVLPKIAPRLEAVIGVYASDLTVPLSITNNLVSLYMNEDYAASRACKWPISYFPHLTSLRLRPVDLEIPLDQWNLPALQHLSIDPIDPLPSTDAVAYFQRIIEVFGRQLITFYYNVDCGEFEVPNDFWSYIPRLQHIQLPHWGEEGPPANHPLKHVRVPVCSKTSADIYWTDPPAPAATSFPYWEIQSPANLRHTSPLTVQLDQPWIKITMTDFRGRRFKNRIFDLVAFYDNRGTILIDSAGLTLYEYLVFAIKTYWKGGRGTGLQRRSQTFNSEMVF
;
A
#
# COMPACT_ATOMS: atom_id res chain seq x y z
N MET A 1 -25.14 34.76 0.64
CA MET A 1 -24.54 35.62 1.69
C MET A 1 -23.37 34.89 2.37
N ILE A 2 -22.14 34.99 1.85
CA ILE A 2 -20.92 34.47 2.52
C ILE A 2 -19.85 35.60 2.66
N ALA A 3 -20.15 36.83 2.23
CA ALA A 3 -19.19 37.92 2.12
C ALA A 3 -18.63 38.47 3.45
N HIS A 4 -19.06 37.95 4.61
CA HIS A 4 -18.64 38.43 5.94
C HIS A 4 -18.08 37.33 6.86
N ALA A 5 -17.64 36.19 6.32
CA ALA A 5 -16.94 35.21 7.17
C ALA A 5 -15.60 35.80 7.67
N PRO A 6 -15.25 35.64 8.97
CA PRO A 6 -13.95 36.02 9.51
C PRO A 6 -12.76 35.35 8.77
N ILE A 7 -11.57 35.96 8.85
CA ILE A 7 -10.38 35.49 8.13
C ILE A 7 -10.01 34.05 8.54
N GLU A 8 -10.19 33.70 9.81
CA GLU A 8 -9.91 32.38 10.36
C GLU A 8 -10.83 31.30 9.76
N ILE A 9 -12.07 31.66 9.45
CA ILE A 9 -13.03 30.77 8.79
C ILE A 9 -12.61 30.55 7.35
N TRP A 10 -12.20 31.61 6.65
CA TRP A 10 -11.66 31.48 5.29
C TRP A 10 -10.39 30.63 5.25
N GLU A 11 -9.46 30.81 6.18
CA GLU A 11 -8.24 29.98 6.25
C GLU A 11 -8.56 28.49 6.46
N LYS A 12 -9.55 28.16 7.29
CA LYS A 12 -10.02 26.78 7.47
C LYS A 12 -10.65 26.23 6.18
N ILE A 13 -11.50 27.00 5.50
CA ILE A 13 -12.10 26.62 4.22
C ILE A 13 -11.02 26.37 3.17
N LEU A 14 -10.03 27.27 3.07
CA LEU A 14 -8.93 27.16 2.12
C LEU A 14 -8.05 25.94 2.39
N LYS A 15 -7.71 25.67 3.66
CA LYS A 15 -7.01 24.44 4.08
C LYS A 15 -7.77 23.19 3.68
N TYR A 16 -9.07 23.15 3.96
CA TYR A 16 -9.93 22.03 3.62
C TYR A 16 -10.00 21.81 2.10
N ALA A 17 -10.15 22.89 1.31
CA ALA A 17 -10.24 22.83 -0.14
C ALA A 17 -9.00 22.27 -0.83
N ILE A 18 -7.83 22.35 -0.19
CA ILE A 18 -6.57 21.77 -0.69
C ILE A 18 -6.15 20.52 0.08
N SER A 19 -6.96 20.04 1.03
CA SER A 19 -6.61 18.85 1.82
C SER A 19 -6.65 17.59 0.95
N VAL A 20 -5.71 16.67 1.21
CA VAL A 20 -5.65 15.35 0.57
C VAL A 20 -5.32 14.35 1.68
N PRO A 21 -6.27 14.10 2.59
CA PRO A 21 -5.99 13.46 3.88
C PRO A 21 -5.32 12.10 3.69
N LEU A 22 -5.86 11.24 2.82
CA LEU A 22 -5.29 9.91 2.57
C LEU A 22 -3.85 9.99 2.05
N PHE A 23 -3.55 10.89 1.09
CA PHE A 23 -2.22 10.98 0.48
C PHE A 23 -1.13 11.51 1.43
N PHE A 24 -1.51 12.32 2.43
CA PHE A 24 -0.60 12.89 3.42
C PHE A 24 -0.71 12.24 4.80
N ASP A 25 -1.37 11.09 4.90
CA ASP A 25 -1.45 10.32 6.14
C ASP A 25 -0.17 9.49 6.35
N SER A 26 0.41 9.55 7.54
CA SER A 26 1.54 8.71 7.94
C SER A 26 1.11 7.30 8.36
N ASP A 27 -0.17 7.08 8.67
CA ASP A 27 -0.74 5.77 9.03
C ASP A 27 -2.10 5.53 8.36
N PRO A 28 -2.11 5.36 7.02
CA PRO A 28 -3.35 5.25 6.26
C PRO A 28 -4.17 4.02 6.62
N ILE A 29 -3.57 2.93 7.11
CA ILE A 29 -4.32 1.73 7.48
C ILE A 29 -5.14 1.98 8.74
N SER A 30 -4.54 2.56 9.78
CA SER A 30 -5.24 2.86 11.02
C SER A 30 -6.36 3.88 10.82
N ASN A 31 -6.10 4.94 10.04
CA ASN A 31 -7.01 6.08 9.92
C ASN A 31 -8.08 5.92 8.83
N HIS A 32 -7.76 5.24 7.74
CA HIS A 32 -8.65 5.10 6.57
C HIS A 32 -9.08 3.67 6.28
N GLY A 33 -8.54 2.71 7.01
CA GLY A 33 -8.79 1.30 6.79
C GLY A 33 -8.01 0.76 5.60
N ILE A 34 -7.75 -0.53 5.67
CA ILE A 34 -6.94 -1.25 4.68
C ILE A 34 -7.53 -1.23 3.26
N LYS A 35 -8.85 -1.10 3.13
CA LYS A 35 -9.56 -1.04 1.84
C LYS A 35 -9.06 0.10 0.95
N ARG A 36 -8.67 1.23 1.57
CA ARG A 36 -8.20 2.43 0.86
C ARG A 36 -6.69 2.49 0.72
N PHE A 37 -5.96 1.49 1.22
CA PHE A 37 -4.50 1.50 1.15
C PHE A 37 -3.99 1.42 -0.31
N SER A 38 -4.74 0.79 -1.21
CA SER A 38 -4.42 0.79 -2.64
C SER A 38 -4.49 2.19 -3.27
N GLU A 39 -5.33 3.08 -2.74
CA GLU A 39 -5.45 4.47 -3.19
C GLU A 39 -4.31 5.36 -2.70
N TYR A 40 -3.60 4.97 -1.64
CA TYR A 40 -2.60 5.77 -0.94
C TYR A 40 -1.42 6.23 -1.82
N GLN A 41 -1.09 5.46 -2.86
CA GLN A 41 -0.03 5.77 -3.81
C GLN A 41 -0.49 6.58 -5.03
N PHE A 42 -1.79 6.91 -5.15
CA PHE A 42 -2.31 7.66 -6.28
C PHE A 42 -2.10 9.15 -6.10
N GLU A 43 -1.14 9.70 -6.84
CA GLU A 43 -0.85 11.15 -6.84
C GLU A 43 -1.95 12.00 -7.48
N ALA A 44 -2.90 11.39 -8.18
CA ALA A 44 -3.93 12.10 -8.94
C ALA A 44 -4.73 13.07 -8.05
N GLU A 45 -5.06 12.67 -6.82
CA GLU A 45 -5.77 13.53 -5.86
C GLU A 45 -4.91 14.72 -5.42
N TYR A 46 -3.61 14.49 -5.19
CA TYR A 46 -2.67 15.57 -4.89
C TYR A 46 -2.58 16.59 -6.02
N TRP A 47 -2.39 16.14 -7.26
CA TRP A 47 -2.30 17.04 -8.40
C TRP A 47 -3.61 17.80 -8.65
N GLN A 48 -4.76 17.18 -8.36
CA GLN A 48 -6.04 17.87 -8.40
C GLN A 48 -6.15 18.96 -7.32
N SER A 49 -5.69 18.68 -6.10
CA SER A 49 -5.59 19.67 -5.01
C SER A 49 -4.68 20.85 -5.39
N GLU A 50 -3.55 20.60 -6.06
CA GLU A 50 -2.66 21.68 -6.53
C GLU A 50 -3.30 22.56 -7.60
N ARG A 51 -4.11 21.99 -8.51
CA ARG A 51 -4.91 22.77 -9.46
C ARG A 51 -5.93 23.66 -8.74
N ILE A 52 -6.60 23.13 -7.71
CA ILE A 52 -7.55 23.90 -6.88
C ILE A 52 -6.80 25.04 -6.17
N ARG A 53 -5.67 24.74 -5.52
CA ARG A 53 -4.80 25.75 -4.87
C ARG A 53 -4.43 26.87 -5.84
N ASN A 54 -3.97 26.54 -7.04
CA ASN A 54 -3.57 27.53 -8.05
C ASN A 54 -4.73 28.39 -8.56
N ARG A 55 -5.96 27.85 -8.61
CA ARG A 55 -7.16 28.64 -8.93
C ARG A 55 -7.51 29.59 -7.78
N LEU A 56 -7.52 29.09 -6.54
CA LEU A 56 -7.84 29.90 -5.34
C LEU A 56 -6.83 31.04 -5.12
N ARG A 57 -5.55 30.82 -5.44
CA ARG A 57 -4.51 31.87 -5.38
C ARG A 57 -4.79 33.08 -6.28
N ARG A 58 -5.62 32.93 -7.30
CA ARG A 58 -5.97 34.02 -8.24
C ARG A 58 -7.17 34.85 -7.79
N VAL A 59 -7.85 34.45 -6.71
CA VAL A 59 -9.06 35.13 -6.23
C VAL A 59 -8.73 36.47 -5.59
N CYS A 60 -7.78 36.53 -4.65
CA CYS A 60 -7.32 37.78 -4.06
C CYS A 60 -5.89 37.66 -3.48
N LYS A 61 -5.27 38.81 -3.16
CA LYS A 61 -3.90 38.88 -2.63
C LYS A 61 -3.74 38.14 -1.30
N SER A 62 -4.71 38.27 -0.39
CA SER A 62 -4.69 37.59 0.92
C SER A 62 -4.66 36.06 0.75
N TRP A 63 -5.53 35.51 -0.10
CA TRP A 63 -5.55 34.06 -0.37
C TRP A 63 -4.25 33.59 -1.04
N ASN A 64 -3.68 34.38 -1.96
CA ASN A 64 -2.39 34.04 -2.56
C ASN A 64 -1.28 33.93 -1.51
N ILE A 65 -1.19 34.88 -0.57
CA ILE A 65 -0.19 34.87 0.51
C ILE A 65 -0.37 33.62 1.38
N PHE A 66 -1.60 33.35 1.84
CA PHE A 66 -1.90 32.19 2.68
C PHE A 66 -1.59 30.85 1.97
N LEU A 67 -2.09 30.67 0.74
CA LEU A 67 -1.93 29.42 -0.02
C LEU A 67 -0.51 29.19 -0.55
N ARG A 68 0.34 30.22 -0.58
CA ARG A 68 1.75 30.08 -0.97
C ARG A 68 2.52 29.24 0.03
N VAL A 69 2.16 29.27 1.32
CA VAL A 69 2.83 28.46 2.36
C VAL A 69 2.63 26.95 2.13
N TYR A 70 1.56 26.55 1.43
CA TYR A 70 1.24 25.16 1.08
C TYR A 70 1.81 24.73 -0.28
N GLN A 71 2.78 25.45 -0.82
CA GLN A 71 3.51 25.01 -2.02
C GLN A 71 4.45 23.85 -1.69
N HIS A 72 4.63 22.94 -2.65
CA HIS A 72 5.58 21.83 -2.54
C HIS A 72 5.35 20.90 -1.34
N ARG A 73 4.08 20.65 -0.97
CA ARG A 73 3.73 19.67 0.08
C ARG A 73 4.14 18.24 -0.30
N TYR A 74 4.16 17.95 -1.60
CA TYR A 74 4.72 16.75 -2.20
C TYR A 74 5.90 17.17 -3.07
N VAL A 75 7.02 16.45 -2.94
CA VAL A 75 8.22 16.66 -3.74
C VAL A 75 8.68 15.30 -4.26
N THR A 76 9.04 15.24 -5.53
CA THR A 76 9.72 14.07 -6.09
C THR A 76 11.20 14.36 -6.24
N LEU A 77 12.03 13.33 -6.11
CA LEU A 77 13.48 13.48 -6.30
C LEU A 77 13.82 13.84 -7.75
N THR A 78 13.00 13.42 -8.72
CA THR A 78 13.13 13.83 -10.13
C THR A 78 12.93 15.34 -10.31
N ASP A 79 11.94 15.95 -9.66
CA ASP A 79 11.71 17.39 -9.77
C ASP A 79 12.87 18.21 -9.17
N LEU A 80 13.45 17.71 -8.07
CA LEU A 80 14.66 18.31 -7.48
C LEU A 80 15.86 18.17 -8.41
N HIS A 81 16.03 17.00 -9.03
CA HIS A 81 17.12 16.74 -9.98
C HIS A 81 17.03 17.64 -11.21
N ASN A 82 15.84 17.86 -11.73
CA ASN A 82 15.62 18.71 -12.90
C ASN A 82 15.61 20.21 -12.57
N GLY A 83 15.70 20.58 -11.29
CA GLY A 83 15.61 21.97 -10.83
C GLY A 83 14.21 22.59 -10.96
N GLU A 84 13.18 21.78 -11.19
CA GLU A 84 11.78 22.22 -11.25
C GLU A 84 11.25 22.61 -9.87
N VAL A 85 11.80 21.99 -8.83
CA VAL A 85 11.54 22.31 -7.43
C VAL A 85 12.86 22.65 -6.74
N PRO A 86 12.96 23.78 -6.02
CA PRO A 86 14.18 24.14 -5.30
C PRO A 86 14.39 23.23 -4.07
N LEU A 87 15.64 23.01 -3.67
CA LEU A 87 15.97 22.20 -2.48
C LEU A 87 15.29 22.71 -1.20
N SER A 88 15.10 24.03 -1.07
CA SER A 88 14.39 24.65 0.06
C SER A 88 12.94 24.18 0.21
N ALA A 89 12.34 23.56 -0.81
CA ALA A 89 11.03 22.92 -0.70
C ALA A 89 11.00 21.80 0.35
N LEU A 90 12.14 21.15 0.65
CA LEU A 90 12.22 20.12 1.70
C LEU A 90 11.94 20.67 3.11
N LEU A 91 12.04 21.99 3.31
CA LEU A 91 11.65 22.67 4.56
C LEU A 91 10.14 22.63 4.81
N VAL A 92 9.32 22.44 3.76
CA VAL A 92 7.85 22.49 3.85
C VAL A 92 7.18 21.23 3.30
N ALA A 93 7.92 20.37 2.61
CA ALA A 93 7.43 19.09 2.10
C ALA A 93 6.94 18.21 3.25
N ILE A 94 5.77 17.61 3.07
CA ILE A 94 5.19 16.60 3.97
C ILE A 94 5.59 15.21 3.48
N ARG A 95 5.50 14.98 2.16
CA ARG A 95 5.82 13.70 1.52
C ARG A 95 6.91 13.89 0.47
N LEU A 96 7.95 13.05 0.55
CA LEU A 96 9.06 12.99 -0.40
C LEU A 96 9.04 11.62 -1.09
N ASN A 97 8.96 11.62 -2.42
CA ASN A 97 8.96 10.40 -3.20
C ASN A 97 10.29 10.23 -3.95
N PHE A 98 10.87 9.04 -3.82
CA PHE A 98 12.13 8.61 -4.40
C PHE A 98 11.96 7.83 -5.71
N SER A 99 10.73 7.62 -6.17
CA SER A 99 10.42 6.85 -7.37
C SER A 99 11.09 7.46 -8.59
N PHE A 100 11.86 6.62 -9.28
CA PHE A 100 12.45 6.98 -10.57
C PHE A 100 11.60 6.52 -11.75
N THR A 101 10.63 5.63 -11.52
CA THR A 101 9.98 4.92 -12.64
C THR A 101 8.73 5.61 -13.16
N ARG A 102 8.07 6.44 -12.33
CA ARG A 102 6.74 6.99 -12.65
C ARG A 102 6.75 8.30 -13.44
N SER A 103 7.87 9.03 -13.47
CA SER A 103 7.88 10.43 -13.92
C SER A 103 8.58 10.69 -15.26
N TYR A 104 9.18 9.69 -15.91
CA TYR A 104 9.89 9.95 -17.16
C TYR A 104 8.94 10.11 -18.35
N PRO A 105 8.98 11.25 -19.06
CA PRO A 105 8.27 11.40 -20.32
C PRO A 105 8.76 10.34 -21.31
N ALA A 106 7.86 9.87 -22.17
CA ALA A 106 8.15 8.80 -23.13
C ALA A 106 9.38 9.06 -24.02
N SER A 107 9.76 10.33 -24.19
CA SER A 107 10.96 10.78 -24.92
C SER A 107 12.29 10.35 -24.28
N LEU A 108 12.34 10.10 -22.97
CA LEU A 108 13.57 9.71 -22.26
C LEU A 108 13.75 8.20 -22.10
N ARG A 109 12.87 7.38 -22.69
CA ARG A 109 12.97 5.92 -22.67
C ARG A 109 14.22 5.37 -23.39
N SER A 110 14.92 6.20 -24.17
CA SER A 110 16.17 5.84 -24.84
C SER A 110 17.39 5.86 -23.92
N ILE A 111 17.35 6.58 -22.79
CA ILE A 111 18.45 6.60 -21.84
C ILE A 111 18.39 5.33 -21.00
N PRO A 112 19.46 4.53 -20.91
CA PRO A 112 19.46 3.34 -20.08
C PRO A 112 19.18 3.71 -18.61
N ARG A 113 18.15 3.08 -18.02
CA ARG A 113 17.66 3.33 -16.64
C ARG A 113 18.79 3.41 -15.61
N LYS A 114 19.84 2.61 -15.77
CA LYS A 114 21.02 2.59 -14.88
C LYS A 114 21.72 3.95 -14.73
N PHE A 115 21.83 4.74 -15.79
CA PHE A 115 22.55 6.03 -15.73
C PHE A 115 21.76 7.06 -14.93
N VAL A 116 20.46 7.14 -15.22
CA VAL A 116 19.53 8.00 -14.50
C VAL A 116 19.52 7.66 -13.01
N LEU A 117 19.42 6.37 -12.66
CA LEU A 117 19.47 5.92 -11.27
C LEU A 117 20.78 6.35 -10.58
N GLN A 118 21.92 6.26 -11.26
CA GLN A 118 23.21 6.68 -10.69
C GLN A 118 23.28 8.18 -10.45
N ASP A 119 22.82 9.01 -11.38
CA ASP A 119 22.86 10.46 -11.23
C ASP A 119 21.93 10.93 -10.11
N VAL A 120 20.73 10.35 -10.01
CA VAL A 120 19.80 10.72 -8.96
C VAL A 120 20.24 10.20 -7.60
N ARG A 121 20.86 9.01 -7.51
CA ARG A 121 21.54 8.54 -6.29
C ARG A 121 22.66 9.49 -5.88
N ARG A 122 23.44 10.01 -6.85
CA ARG A 122 24.50 11.00 -6.57
C ARG A 122 23.89 12.28 -5.99
N LEU A 123 22.77 12.73 -6.54
CA LEU A 123 22.03 13.88 -6.01
C LEU A 123 21.53 13.61 -4.59
N LEU A 124 20.92 12.46 -4.33
CA LEU A 124 20.45 12.11 -2.99
C LEU A 124 21.59 12.13 -1.97
N LYS A 125 22.71 11.48 -2.29
CA LYS A 125 23.91 11.50 -1.43
C LYS A 125 24.42 12.92 -1.21
N LYS A 126 24.41 13.76 -2.25
CA LYS A 126 24.75 15.19 -2.11
C LYS A 126 23.80 15.87 -1.13
N ILE A 127 22.49 15.73 -1.33
CA ILE A 127 21.44 16.33 -0.50
C ILE A 127 21.56 15.89 0.97
N ILE A 128 21.77 14.60 1.22
CA ILE A 128 21.94 14.03 2.57
C ILE A 128 23.21 14.57 3.24
N ARG A 129 24.34 14.60 2.53
CA ARG A 129 25.60 15.16 3.06
C ARG A 129 25.47 16.63 3.40
N SER A 130 24.79 17.40 2.54
CA SER A 130 24.56 18.81 2.79
C SER A 130 23.66 19.06 4.00
N ALA A 131 22.58 18.29 4.13
CA ALA A 131 21.70 18.41 5.29
C ALA A 131 22.36 17.94 6.60
N SER A 132 23.31 17.00 6.52
CA SER A 132 24.10 16.51 7.66
C SER A 132 25.17 17.49 8.15
N GLY A 133 25.38 18.61 7.45
CA GLY A 133 26.44 19.57 7.76
C GLY A 133 27.83 19.16 7.28
N GLU A 134 27.95 18.10 6.48
CA GLU A 134 29.22 17.65 5.89
C GLU A 134 29.59 18.42 4.61
N SER A 135 28.65 19.20 4.06
CA SER A 135 28.85 19.98 2.85
C SER A 135 29.01 21.47 3.13
N THR A 136 29.78 22.15 2.29
CA THR A 136 29.90 23.61 2.27
C THR A 136 28.79 24.31 1.47
N ASP A 137 27.80 23.57 0.96
CA ASP A 137 26.68 24.10 0.18
C ASP A 137 25.73 24.90 1.08
N VAL A 138 25.85 26.24 1.03
CA VAL A 138 25.15 27.20 1.91
C VAL A 138 23.63 27.16 1.71
N ASP A 139 23.16 26.71 0.54
CA ASP A 139 21.75 26.78 0.16
C ASP A 139 20.94 25.52 0.53
N ALA A 140 21.61 24.46 1.02
CA ALA A 140 20.93 23.23 1.37
C ALA A 140 20.23 23.32 2.75
N PRO A 141 18.96 22.90 2.85
CA PRO A 141 18.27 22.90 4.13
C PRO A 141 18.87 21.86 5.08
N THR A 142 19.22 22.30 6.28
CA THR A 142 19.79 21.46 7.35
C THR A 142 18.77 20.61 8.08
N ARG A 143 17.46 20.91 7.93
CA ARG A 143 16.36 20.15 8.54
C ARG A 143 15.16 20.11 7.61
N TRP A 144 14.61 18.93 7.36
CA TRP A 144 13.43 18.73 6.53
C TRP A 144 12.17 18.62 7.38
N SER A 145 11.05 19.09 6.85
CA SER A 145 9.73 18.91 7.47
C SER A 145 9.02 17.62 7.01
N VAL A 146 9.74 16.78 6.26
CA VAL A 146 9.23 15.54 5.67
C VAL A 146 8.77 14.59 6.77
N GLN A 147 7.55 14.07 6.60
CA GLN A 147 6.90 13.09 7.47
C GLN A 147 6.79 11.73 6.80
N ILE A 148 6.69 11.70 5.47
CA ILE A 148 6.49 10.48 4.70
C ILE A 148 7.58 10.39 3.64
N ILE A 149 8.26 9.26 3.59
CA ILE A 149 9.19 8.89 2.51
C ILE A 149 8.59 7.73 1.73
N ASP A 150 8.58 7.84 0.40
CA ASP A 150 7.94 6.88 -0.49
C ASP A 150 8.87 6.39 -1.60
N ASP A 151 8.69 5.13 -2.02
CA ASP A 151 9.39 4.42 -3.11
C ASP A 151 10.92 4.49 -3.03
N TYR A 152 11.47 4.23 -1.84
CA TYR A 152 12.90 4.27 -1.58
C TYR A 152 13.62 3.02 -2.14
N GLU A 153 14.14 3.15 -3.36
CA GLU A 153 14.94 2.14 -4.08
C GLU A 153 16.44 2.39 -3.86
N ALA A 154 17.00 1.93 -2.73
CA ALA A 154 18.43 2.04 -2.46
C ALA A 154 19.08 0.66 -2.25
N GLU A 155 20.17 0.42 -2.98
CA GLU A 155 21.05 -0.74 -2.77
C GLU A 155 21.74 -0.71 -1.39
N ASP A 156 21.83 0.46 -0.77
CA ASP A 156 22.51 0.68 0.50
C ASP A 156 21.61 1.50 1.45
N ILE A 157 21.28 0.89 2.58
CA ILE A 157 20.41 1.42 3.64
C ILE A 157 21.15 2.38 4.56
N SER A 158 22.48 2.50 4.41
CA SER A 158 23.28 3.46 5.17
C SER A 158 22.72 4.89 5.08
N ASP A 159 22.15 5.26 3.94
CA ASP A 159 21.48 6.55 3.75
C ASP A 159 20.20 6.70 4.62
N LEU A 160 19.45 5.62 4.90
CA LEU A 160 18.32 5.64 5.84
C LEU A 160 18.76 5.93 7.27
N THR A 161 19.99 5.55 7.65
CA THR A 161 20.51 5.80 9.01
C THR A 161 20.65 7.29 9.35
N VAL A 162 20.81 8.12 8.31
CA VAL A 162 21.00 9.57 8.43
C VAL A 162 19.66 10.32 8.40
N LEU A 163 18.63 9.74 7.79
CA LEU A 163 17.36 10.42 7.55
C LEU A 163 16.73 11.04 8.80
N PRO A 164 16.74 10.44 10.00
CA PRO A 164 16.06 11.06 11.15
C PRO A 164 16.81 12.24 11.75
N LYS A 165 18.12 12.34 11.51
CA LYS A 165 18.87 13.55 11.83
C LYS A 165 18.40 14.71 10.96
N ILE A 166 18.12 14.41 9.69
CA ILE A 166 17.75 15.40 8.68
C ILE A 166 16.24 15.69 8.71
N ALA A 167 15.39 14.69 8.85
CA ALA A 167 13.94 14.72 8.85
C ALA A 167 13.42 14.22 10.22
N PRO A 168 13.52 15.03 11.29
CA PRO A 168 13.13 14.62 12.64
C PRO A 168 11.63 14.34 12.82
N ARG A 169 10.81 14.74 11.84
CA ARG A 169 9.36 14.51 11.81
C ARG A 169 8.97 13.29 10.98
N LEU A 170 9.94 12.46 10.55
CA LEU A 170 9.66 11.26 9.78
C LEU A 170 8.80 10.29 10.60
N GLU A 171 7.61 10.00 10.09
CA GLU A 171 6.59 9.14 10.71
C GLU A 171 6.31 7.89 9.87
N ALA A 172 6.55 7.94 8.55
CA ALA A 172 6.30 6.81 7.67
C ALA A 172 7.39 6.63 6.62
N VAL A 173 7.77 5.37 6.37
CA VAL A 173 8.61 4.99 5.24
C VAL A 173 7.91 3.90 4.45
N ILE A 174 7.72 4.15 3.15
CA ILE A 174 6.81 3.42 2.29
C ILE A 174 7.54 3.03 1.03
N GLY A 175 7.33 1.83 0.54
CA GLY A 175 7.98 1.37 -0.68
C GLY A 175 9.48 1.18 -0.52
N VAL A 176 9.94 0.63 0.61
CA VAL A 176 11.35 0.37 0.84
C VAL A 176 11.78 -0.89 0.07
N TYR A 177 12.77 -0.75 -0.82
CA TYR A 177 13.44 -1.87 -1.49
C TYR A 177 14.84 -1.98 -0.92
N ALA A 178 15.00 -2.84 0.08
CA ALA A 178 16.23 -2.87 0.83
C ALA A 178 16.42 -4.24 1.49
N SER A 179 17.57 -4.87 1.25
CA SER A 179 17.85 -6.23 1.71
C SER A 179 18.34 -6.32 3.15
N ASP A 180 18.75 -5.23 3.80
CA ASP A 180 19.34 -5.26 5.15
C ASP A 180 18.90 -4.04 5.98
N LEU A 181 17.69 -4.09 6.54
CA LEU A 181 17.14 -2.95 7.27
C LEU A 181 17.75 -2.86 8.69
N THR A 182 19.02 -2.52 8.76
CA THR A 182 19.69 -2.12 10.01
C THR A 182 19.29 -0.68 10.35
N VAL A 183 18.06 -0.51 10.87
CA VAL A 183 17.59 0.80 11.33
C VAL A 183 18.22 1.12 12.69
N PRO A 184 19.01 2.20 12.86
CA PRO A 184 19.44 2.64 14.17
C PRO A 184 18.24 2.90 15.10
N LEU A 185 18.35 2.51 16.36
CA LEU A 185 17.30 2.74 17.38
C LEU A 185 16.89 4.22 17.53
N SER A 186 17.72 5.18 17.12
CA SER A 186 17.38 6.61 17.16
C SER A 186 16.32 7.05 16.15
N ILE A 187 16.04 6.21 15.13
CA ILE A 187 15.04 6.46 14.08
C ILE A 187 13.62 6.14 14.56
N THR A 188 13.49 5.34 15.63
CA THR A 188 12.30 4.52 15.87
C THR A 188 11.22 5.20 16.71
N ASN A 189 11.52 6.36 17.31
CA ASN A 189 10.60 6.98 18.27
C ASN A 189 9.40 7.66 17.61
N ASN A 190 9.50 8.11 16.35
CA ASN A 190 8.38 8.76 15.68
C ASN A 190 7.78 7.91 14.56
N LEU A 191 8.40 6.78 14.22
CA LEU A 191 7.94 5.95 13.13
C LEU A 191 6.67 5.20 13.52
N VAL A 192 5.58 5.50 12.81
CA VAL A 192 4.25 4.91 12.98
C VAL A 192 4.01 3.83 11.93
N SER A 193 4.53 4.02 10.72
CA SER A 193 4.35 3.03 9.63
C SER A 193 5.63 2.70 8.87
N LEU A 194 5.76 1.41 8.52
CA LEU A 194 6.83 0.91 7.68
C LEU A 194 6.29 -0.09 6.64
N TYR A 195 6.46 0.23 5.36
CA TYR A 195 6.01 -0.64 4.27
C TYR A 195 7.15 -0.99 3.34
N MET A 196 7.53 -2.26 3.34
CA MET A 196 8.44 -2.80 2.35
C MET A 196 7.71 -3.11 1.05
N ASN A 197 8.41 -2.93 -0.06
CA ASN A 197 7.96 -3.41 -1.36
C ASN A 197 8.87 -4.53 -1.87
N GLU A 198 8.41 -5.20 -2.91
CA GLU A 198 9.06 -6.35 -3.53
C GLU A 198 10.26 -5.88 -4.35
N ASP A 199 11.45 -6.29 -3.93
CA ASP A 199 12.64 -6.17 -4.75
C ASP A 199 12.79 -7.46 -5.57
N TYR A 200 12.31 -7.43 -6.81
CA TYR A 200 12.46 -8.54 -7.75
C TYR A 200 13.93 -8.89 -8.04
N ALA A 201 14.89 -8.03 -7.69
CA ALA A 201 16.31 -8.22 -7.98
C ALA A 201 17.15 -8.69 -6.79
N ALA A 202 16.67 -8.54 -5.54
CA ALA A 202 17.44 -8.87 -4.36
C ALA A 202 17.02 -10.20 -3.73
N SER A 203 17.67 -11.30 -4.13
CA SER A 203 17.55 -12.62 -3.50
C SER A 203 18.31 -12.71 -2.16
N ARG A 204 18.35 -11.64 -1.37
CA ARG A 204 19.16 -11.57 -0.14
C ARG A 204 18.29 -11.69 1.09
N ALA A 205 18.65 -12.62 1.97
CA ALA A 205 18.08 -12.78 3.30
C ALA A 205 18.02 -11.43 4.03
N CYS A 206 16.83 -11.07 4.50
CA CYS A 206 16.63 -9.79 5.16
C CYS A 206 17.04 -9.88 6.63
N LYS A 207 18.15 -9.24 7.01
CA LYS A 207 18.57 -9.18 8.42
C LYS A 207 17.95 -7.98 9.10
N TRP A 208 17.10 -8.24 10.08
CA TRP A 208 16.40 -7.21 10.85
C TRP A 208 16.82 -7.28 12.31
N PRO A 209 17.91 -6.59 12.70
CA PRO A 209 18.31 -6.48 14.11
C PRO A 209 17.42 -5.52 14.90
N ILE A 210 16.20 -5.27 14.42
CA ILE A 210 15.24 -4.39 15.05
C ILE A 210 14.89 -4.95 16.42
N SER A 211 15.13 -4.17 17.46
CA SER A 211 14.76 -4.57 18.82
C SER A 211 13.60 -3.76 19.39
N TYR A 212 13.34 -2.53 18.91
CA TYR A 212 12.32 -1.68 19.53
C TYR A 212 11.76 -0.57 18.62
N PHE A 213 10.45 -0.60 18.38
CA PHE A 213 9.67 0.52 17.82
C PHE A 213 8.39 0.73 18.64
N PRO A 214 8.39 1.66 19.60
CA PRO A 214 7.28 1.82 20.53
C PRO A 214 5.99 2.33 19.90
N HIS A 215 6.09 3.06 18.79
CA HIS A 215 4.97 3.74 18.15
C HIS A 215 4.56 3.15 16.80
N LEU A 216 5.25 2.10 16.34
CA LEU A 216 4.96 1.46 15.06
C LEU A 216 3.64 0.69 15.16
N THR A 217 2.60 1.20 14.50
CA THR A 217 1.26 0.61 14.44
C THR A 217 1.08 -0.25 13.20
N SER A 218 1.75 0.09 12.11
CA SER A 218 1.59 -0.54 10.80
C SER A 218 2.92 -1.04 10.24
N LEU A 219 3.00 -2.35 9.97
CA LEU A 219 4.18 -2.99 9.41
C LEU A 219 3.80 -3.90 8.24
N ARG A 220 4.44 -3.67 7.08
CA ARG A 220 4.39 -4.58 5.94
C ARG A 220 5.78 -5.06 5.57
N LEU A 221 5.93 -6.38 5.52
CA LEU A 221 7.15 -7.09 5.22
C LEU A 221 6.96 -7.95 3.97
N ARG A 222 8.00 -8.01 3.15
CA ARG A 222 8.12 -8.91 2.00
C ARG A 222 9.45 -9.65 2.07
N PRO A 223 9.62 -10.55 3.06
CA PRO A 223 10.90 -11.21 3.27
C PRO A 223 11.20 -12.18 2.12
N VAL A 224 12.48 -12.28 1.76
CA VAL A 224 12.98 -13.38 0.92
C VAL A 224 13.01 -14.68 1.74
N ASP A 225 13.50 -14.59 2.98
CA ASP A 225 13.68 -15.73 3.89
C ASP A 225 12.97 -15.52 5.25
N LEU A 226 12.65 -16.61 5.95
CA LEU A 226 11.94 -16.62 7.25
C LEU A 226 12.83 -16.32 8.49
N GLU A 227 14.02 -15.75 8.31
CA GLU A 227 14.99 -15.53 9.39
C GLU A 227 14.76 -14.24 10.20
N ILE A 228 13.52 -13.78 10.32
CA ILE A 228 13.23 -12.62 11.17
C ILE A 228 13.25 -13.08 12.64
N PRO A 229 14.11 -12.50 13.50
CA PRO A 229 14.16 -12.84 14.91
C PRO A 229 12.98 -12.20 15.66
N LEU A 230 11.77 -12.71 15.44
CA LEU A 230 10.51 -12.17 15.98
C LEU A 230 10.53 -12.04 17.51
N ASP A 231 11.27 -12.92 18.19
CA ASP A 231 11.50 -12.93 19.64
C ASP A 231 12.30 -11.73 20.14
N GLN A 232 13.09 -11.09 19.27
CA GLN A 232 13.87 -9.89 19.59
C GLN A 232 13.09 -8.61 19.34
N TRP A 233 11.96 -8.68 18.64
CA TRP A 233 11.18 -7.51 18.24
C TRP A 233 10.23 -7.09 19.35
N ASN A 234 10.41 -5.88 19.87
CA ASN A 234 9.46 -5.26 20.77
C ASN A 234 8.65 -4.16 20.05
N LEU A 235 7.45 -4.52 19.61
CA LEU A 235 6.53 -3.67 18.83
C LEU A 235 5.19 -3.51 19.57
N PRO A 236 5.14 -2.85 20.74
CA PRO A 236 3.98 -2.88 21.62
C PRO A 236 2.74 -2.16 21.04
N ALA A 237 2.93 -1.28 20.06
CA ALA A 237 1.85 -0.57 19.39
C ALA A 237 1.36 -1.23 18.09
N LEU A 238 1.98 -2.33 17.65
CA LEU A 238 1.68 -2.94 16.35
C LEU A 238 0.26 -3.49 16.29
N GLN A 239 -0.55 -2.94 15.39
CA GLN A 239 -1.96 -3.31 15.19
C GLN A 239 -2.20 -3.88 13.79
N HIS A 240 -1.35 -3.52 12.82
CA HIS A 240 -1.52 -3.91 11.43
C HIS A 240 -0.25 -4.56 10.94
N LEU A 241 -0.32 -5.85 10.63
CA LEU A 241 0.80 -6.65 10.15
C LEU A 241 0.45 -7.27 8.79
N SER A 242 1.33 -7.09 7.82
CA SER A 242 1.26 -7.75 6.52
C SER A 242 2.59 -8.42 6.21
N ILE A 243 2.57 -9.71 5.93
CA ILE A 243 3.75 -10.51 5.59
C ILE A 243 3.44 -11.24 4.29
N ASP A 244 4.30 -11.03 3.30
CA ASP A 244 4.09 -11.50 1.93
C ASP A 244 5.44 -12.02 1.40
N PRO A 245 5.85 -13.23 1.83
CA PRO A 245 7.14 -13.81 1.47
C PRO A 245 7.25 -14.04 -0.03
N ILE A 246 8.44 -13.77 -0.59
CA ILE A 246 8.66 -13.78 -2.04
C ILE A 246 8.79 -15.21 -2.57
N ASP A 247 9.54 -16.05 -1.85
CA ASP A 247 9.86 -17.40 -2.28
C ASP A 247 8.88 -18.44 -1.71
N PRO A 248 8.52 -19.47 -2.50
CA PRO A 248 7.71 -20.58 -2.01
C PRO A 248 8.52 -21.33 -0.95
N LEU A 249 8.04 -21.25 0.28
CA LEU A 249 8.67 -21.89 1.42
C LEU A 249 8.18 -23.34 1.54
N PRO A 250 9.01 -24.25 2.07
CA PRO A 250 8.52 -25.53 2.56
C PRO A 250 7.34 -25.30 3.51
N SER A 251 6.28 -26.10 3.38
CA SER A 251 5.04 -25.94 4.14
C SER A 251 5.28 -25.92 5.65
N THR A 252 6.17 -26.79 6.14
CA THR A 252 6.52 -26.88 7.56
C THR A 252 7.13 -25.59 8.12
N ASP A 253 8.02 -24.94 7.37
CA ASP A 253 8.71 -23.74 7.83
C ASP A 253 7.79 -22.53 7.80
N ALA A 254 6.95 -22.44 6.76
CA ALA A 254 5.94 -21.39 6.65
C ALA A 254 4.93 -21.45 7.81
N VAL A 255 4.43 -22.65 8.14
CA VAL A 255 3.50 -22.85 9.26
C VAL A 255 4.15 -22.54 10.60
N ALA A 256 5.38 -23.04 10.84
CA ALA A 256 6.11 -22.75 12.07
C ALA A 256 6.36 -21.25 12.26
N TYR A 257 6.74 -20.54 11.18
CA TYR A 257 6.95 -19.11 11.21
C TYR A 257 5.65 -18.33 11.43
N PHE A 258 4.58 -18.71 10.73
CA PHE A 258 3.23 -18.19 10.96
C PHE A 258 2.81 -18.32 12.43
N GLN A 259 3.02 -19.50 13.03
CA GLN A 259 2.70 -19.73 14.43
C GLN A 259 3.50 -18.80 15.36
N ARG A 260 4.79 -18.62 15.12
CA ARG A 260 5.62 -17.67 15.90
C ARG A 260 5.10 -16.24 15.79
N ILE A 261 4.65 -15.80 14.61
CA ILE A 261 4.09 -14.46 14.42
C ILE A 261 2.84 -14.25 15.29
N ILE A 262 1.90 -15.20 15.25
CA ILE A 262 0.63 -15.07 15.98
C ILE A 262 0.83 -15.21 17.49
N GLU A 263 1.80 -16.01 17.94
CA GLU A 263 2.16 -16.12 19.35
C GLU A 263 2.73 -14.81 19.91
N VAL A 264 3.61 -14.16 19.14
CA VAL A 264 4.27 -12.91 19.55
C VAL A 264 3.33 -11.71 19.45
N PHE A 265 2.62 -11.54 18.33
CA PHE A 265 1.87 -10.31 18.05
C PHE A 265 0.35 -10.49 18.06
N GLY A 266 -0.18 -11.71 18.00
CA GLY A 266 -1.59 -11.96 17.67
C GLY A 266 -2.59 -11.19 18.55
N ARG A 267 -2.32 -11.07 19.84
CA ARG A 267 -3.25 -10.47 20.83
C ARG A 267 -3.56 -8.99 20.57
N GLN A 268 -2.65 -8.27 19.91
CA GLN A 268 -2.79 -6.83 19.63
C GLN A 268 -3.22 -6.53 18.19
N LEU A 269 -3.16 -7.52 17.29
CA LEU A 269 -3.47 -7.32 15.88
C LEU A 269 -4.97 -7.05 15.65
N ILE A 270 -5.22 -6.01 14.85
CA ILE A 270 -6.53 -5.65 14.28
C ILE A 270 -6.58 -6.06 12.81
N THR A 271 -5.45 -5.98 12.11
CA THR A 271 -5.29 -6.42 10.71
C THR A 271 -4.11 -7.36 10.60
N PHE A 272 -4.30 -8.51 9.98
CA PHE A 272 -3.24 -9.49 9.77
C PHE A 272 -3.35 -10.12 8.39
N TYR A 273 -2.37 -9.82 7.54
CA TYR A 273 -2.27 -10.40 6.21
C TYR A 273 -1.05 -11.30 6.12
N TYR A 274 -1.29 -12.55 5.79
CA TYR A 274 -0.26 -13.54 5.50
C TYR A 274 -0.50 -14.06 4.10
N ASN A 275 0.37 -13.70 3.16
CA ASN A 275 0.24 -14.05 1.76
C ASN A 275 1.44 -14.90 1.32
N VAL A 276 1.37 -16.20 1.58
CA VAL A 276 2.39 -17.15 1.14
C VAL A 276 1.81 -17.98 0.00
N ASP A 277 2.60 -18.19 -1.05
CA ASP A 277 2.29 -19.18 -2.07
C ASP A 277 2.69 -20.57 -1.58
N CYS A 278 1.94 -21.11 -0.60
CA CYS A 278 2.17 -22.43 -0.04
C CYS A 278 0.91 -23.29 -0.18
N GLY A 279 1.09 -24.46 -0.77
CA GLY A 279 -0.01 -25.34 -1.12
C GLY A 279 -0.59 -26.18 0.00
N GLU A 280 0.17 -26.37 1.08
CA GLU A 280 -0.17 -27.21 2.23
C GLU A 280 -0.14 -26.36 3.51
N PHE A 281 -0.81 -25.22 3.47
CA PHE A 281 -0.92 -24.35 4.64
C PHE A 281 -2.16 -24.72 5.44
N GLU A 282 -1.97 -25.23 6.66
CA GLU A 282 -3.03 -25.46 7.62
C GLU A 282 -2.98 -24.44 8.73
N VAL A 283 -4.13 -23.84 9.01
CA VAL A 283 -4.30 -22.90 10.13
C VAL A 283 -4.39 -23.73 11.42
N PRO A 284 -3.60 -23.44 12.46
CA PRO A 284 -3.71 -24.13 13.74
C PRO A 284 -5.13 -24.05 14.32
N ASN A 285 -5.63 -25.12 14.94
CA ASN A 285 -7.00 -25.17 15.50
C ASN A 285 -7.25 -24.10 16.56
N ASP A 286 -6.23 -23.70 17.30
CA ASP A 286 -6.27 -22.66 18.33
C ASP A 286 -5.95 -21.26 17.80
N PHE A 287 -5.80 -21.08 16.48
CA PHE A 287 -5.48 -19.82 15.81
C PHE A 287 -6.32 -18.65 16.33
N TRP A 288 -7.65 -18.80 16.38
CA TRP A 288 -8.55 -17.74 16.82
C TRP A 288 -8.35 -17.31 18.28
N SER A 289 -7.77 -18.17 19.12
CA SER A 289 -7.45 -17.83 20.52
C SER A 289 -6.25 -16.89 20.63
N TYR A 290 -5.34 -16.91 19.65
CA TYR A 290 -4.17 -16.04 19.59
C TYR A 290 -4.50 -14.63 19.11
N ILE A 291 -5.56 -14.46 18.32
CA ILE A 291 -5.92 -13.20 17.62
C ILE A 291 -7.33 -12.67 17.97
N PRO A 292 -7.70 -12.55 19.26
CA PRO A 292 -9.07 -12.27 19.68
C PRO A 292 -9.63 -10.90 19.25
N ARG A 293 -8.78 -9.98 18.77
CA ARG A 293 -9.15 -8.62 18.37
C ARG A 293 -9.19 -8.43 16.85
N LEU A 294 -8.89 -9.47 16.07
CA LEU A 294 -8.67 -9.36 14.65
C LEU A 294 -9.97 -9.03 13.91
N GLN A 295 -9.95 -7.94 13.14
CA GLN A 295 -11.10 -7.48 12.35
C GLN A 295 -10.91 -7.72 10.86
N HIS A 296 -9.65 -7.73 10.40
CA HIS A 296 -9.28 -7.89 8.99
C HIS A 296 -8.22 -8.98 8.86
N ILE A 297 -8.44 -9.94 7.98
CA ILE A 297 -7.56 -11.08 7.81
C ILE A 297 -7.31 -11.38 6.33
N GLN A 298 -6.13 -11.89 6.01
CA GLN A 298 -5.80 -12.58 4.76
C GLN A 298 -4.94 -13.76 5.14
N LEU A 299 -5.33 -14.95 4.69
CA LEU A 299 -4.56 -16.18 4.84
C LEU A 299 -4.30 -16.76 3.44
N PRO A 300 -3.22 -17.53 3.27
CA PRO A 300 -2.96 -18.19 1.99
C PRO A 300 -3.99 -19.28 1.72
N HIS A 301 -4.44 -19.97 2.76
CA HIS A 301 -5.47 -20.99 2.72
C HIS A 301 -6.43 -20.89 3.89
N TRP A 302 -7.66 -21.34 3.68
CA TRP A 302 -8.70 -21.36 4.70
C TRP A 302 -8.93 -22.79 5.16
N GLY A 303 -8.83 -23.02 6.47
CA GLY A 303 -9.26 -24.27 7.08
C GLY A 303 -10.79 -24.40 7.09
N GLU A 304 -11.27 -25.59 7.47
CA GLU A 304 -12.71 -25.85 7.62
C GLU A 304 -13.32 -25.04 8.78
N GLU A 305 -12.53 -24.79 9.83
CA GLU A 305 -12.97 -24.08 11.02
C GLU A 305 -12.98 -22.55 10.82
N GLY A 306 -14.17 -21.97 10.90
CA GLY A 306 -14.37 -20.53 10.93
C GLY A 306 -14.06 -19.88 12.29
N PRO A 307 -14.11 -18.55 12.36
CA PRO A 307 -13.99 -17.84 13.63
C PRO A 307 -15.13 -18.20 14.59
N PRO A 308 -14.89 -18.17 15.92
CA PRO A 308 -15.95 -18.31 16.92
C PRO A 308 -17.09 -17.32 16.71
N ALA A 309 -18.32 -17.69 17.11
CA ALA A 309 -19.55 -16.93 16.81
C ALA A 309 -19.54 -15.44 17.23
N ASN A 310 -18.69 -15.04 18.20
CA ASN A 310 -18.58 -13.67 18.70
C ASN A 310 -17.25 -12.99 18.33
N HIS A 311 -16.49 -13.58 17.41
CA HIS A 311 -15.23 -13.00 16.98
C HIS A 311 -15.47 -11.69 16.22
N PRO A 312 -14.66 -10.63 16.42
CA PRO A 312 -14.88 -9.31 15.80
C PRO A 312 -14.51 -9.26 14.31
N LEU A 313 -14.44 -10.40 13.62
CA LEU A 313 -14.00 -10.46 12.23
C LEU A 313 -15.06 -9.81 11.34
N LYS A 314 -14.65 -8.79 10.58
CA LYS A 314 -15.52 -8.05 9.65
C LYS A 314 -15.13 -8.25 8.21
N HIS A 315 -13.87 -8.63 7.97
CA HIS A 315 -13.29 -8.53 6.65
C HIS A 315 -12.30 -9.65 6.37
N VAL A 316 -12.54 -10.38 5.29
CA VAL A 316 -11.66 -11.42 4.80
C VAL A 316 -11.13 -11.03 3.44
N ARG A 317 -9.82 -10.92 3.30
CA ARG A 317 -9.16 -10.71 2.02
C ARG A 317 -8.70 -12.06 1.47
N VAL A 318 -8.99 -12.32 0.21
CA VAL A 318 -8.71 -13.58 -0.46
C VAL A 318 -7.70 -13.33 -1.58
N PRO A 319 -6.56 -14.05 -1.59
CA PRO A 319 -5.60 -13.95 -2.67
C PRO A 319 -6.16 -14.55 -3.96
N VAL A 320 -6.14 -13.76 -5.02
CA VAL A 320 -6.41 -14.18 -6.39
C VAL A 320 -5.10 -14.77 -6.94
N CYS A 321 -4.69 -15.90 -6.37
CA CYS A 321 -3.38 -16.51 -6.62
C CYS A 321 -3.10 -16.62 -8.12
N SER A 322 -1.94 -16.14 -8.56
CA SER A 322 -1.47 -16.21 -9.95
C SER A 322 -0.71 -17.49 -10.27
N LYS A 323 -0.28 -18.21 -9.23
CA LYS A 323 0.71 -19.28 -9.32
C LYS A 323 0.17 -20.67 -8.97
N THR A 324 -1.08 -20.79 -8.52
CA THR A 324 -1.73 -22.10 -8.53
C THR A 324 -1.71 -22.58 -9.97
N SER A 325 -0.81 -23.52 -10.25
CA SER A 325 -0.81 -24.27 -11.49
C SER A 325 -2.27 -24.66 -11.71
N ALA A 326 -2.77 -24.39 -12.90
CA ALA A 326 -4.15 -24.69 -13.26
C ALA A 326 -4.50 -26.19 -13.06
N ASP A 327 -3.51 -27.01 -12.72
CA ASP A 327 -3.57 -28.46 -12.65
C ASP A 327 -3.65 -29.04 -11.23
N ILE A 328 -3.14 -28.40 -10.17
CA ILE A 328 -3.04 -29.07 -8.84
C ILE A 328 -4.30 -28.91 -7.98
N TYR A 329 -5.00 -27.79 -8.06
CA TYR A 329 -6.17 -27.51 -7.19
C TYR A 329 -7.51 -27.77 -7.84
N TRP A 330 -7.51 -28.20 -9.10
CA TRP A 330 -8.66 -28.00 -9.99
C TRP A 330 -9.00 -29.21 -10.87
N THR A 331 -8.50 -30.39 -10.49
CA THR A 331 -8.96 -31.69 -11.01
C THR A 331 -10.39 -31.96 -10.54
N ASP A 332 -11.21 -32.54 -11.41
CA ASP A 332 -12.54 -33.03 -11.05
C ASP A 332 -12.41 -34.44 -10.44
N PRO A 333 -12.95 -34.70 -9.25
CA PRO A 333 -13.68 -33.78 -8.36
C PRO A 333 -12.73 -32.92 -7.50
N PRO A 334 -13.13 -31.69 -7.14
CA PRO A 334 -12.33 -30.83 -6.27
C PRO A 334 -12.10 -31.55 -4.95
N ALA A 335 -10.84 -31.80 -4.60
CA ALA A 335 -10.50 -32.34 -3.30
C ALA A 335 -11.02 -31.37 -2.21
N PRO A 336 -11.77 -31.84 -1.21
CA PRO A 336 -12.35 -30.98 -0.16
C PRO A 336 -11.31 -30.13 0.59
N ALA A 337 -10.04 -30.53 0.58
CA ALA A 337 -8.92 -29.83 1.22
C ALA A 337 -8.39 -28.60 0.43
N ALA A 338 -8.88 -28.33 -0.79
CA ALA A 338 -8.29 -27.33 -1.70
C ALA A 338 -8.98 -25.96 -1.69
N THR A 339 -9.77 -25.62 -0.67
CA THR A 339 -10.57 -24.39 -0.69
C THR A 339 -9.78 -23.15 -0.25
N SER A 340 -9.27 -22.39 -1.22
CA SER A 340 -8.67 -21.06 -1.00
C SER A 340 -9.68 -19.96 -0.62
N PHE A 341 -10.93 -20.32 -0.33
CA PHE A 341 -12.00 -19.39 0.01
C PHE A 341 -12.62 -19.74 1.37
N PRO A 342 -13.03 -18.74 2.17
CA PRO A 342 -13.68 -18.95 3.47
C PRO A 342 -15.11 -19.48 3.32
N TYR A 343 -15.27 -20.79 3.13
CA TYR A 343 -16.59 -21.43 3.02
C TYR A 343 -17.32 -21.62 4.37
N TRP A 344 -16.65 -21.41 5.51
CA TRP A 344 -17.22 -21.58 6.86
C TRP A 344 -18.39 -20.64 7.16
N GLU A 345 -18.63 -19.62 6.34
CA GLU A 345 -19.82 -18.77 6.43
C GLU A 345 -21.14 -19.58 6.32
N ILE A 346 -21.08 -20.79 5.75
CA ILE A 346 -22.18 -21.74 5.61
C ILE A 346 -22.61 -22.36 6.97
N GLN A 347 -21.71 -22.45 7.95
CA GLN A 347 -21.86 -23.44 9.03
C GLN A 347 -22.51 -22.93 10.31
N SER A 348 -22.77 -21.63 10.47
CA SER A 348 -23.33 -21.11 11.72
C SER A 348 -24.60 -20.28 11.53
N PRO A 349 -25.79 -20.83 11.81
CA PRO A 349 -27.04 -20.09 11.91
C PRO A 349 -26.98 -18.93 12.91
N ALA A 350 -26.03 -18.96 13.86
CA ALA A 350 -25.80 -17.89 14.81
C ALA A 350 -25.24 -16.61 14.15
N ASN A 351 -24.58 -16.73 12.99
CA ASN A 351 -24.01 -15.59 12.27
C ASN A 351 -25.08 -14.72 11.57
N LEU A 352 -26.30 -15.24 11.35
CA LEU A 352 -27.42 -14.48 10.77
C LEU A 352 -27.87 -13.30 11.65
N ARG A 353 -27.45 -13.23 12.91
CA ARG A 353 -27.79 -12.14 13.83
C ARG A 353 -26.73 -11.05 13.94
N HIS A 354 -25.60 -11.17 13.24
CA HIS A 354 -24.59 -10.12 13.25
C HIS A 354 -25.12 -8.85 12.59
N THR A 355 -24.92 -7.72 13.27
CA THR A 355 -25.39 -6.40 12.80
C THR A 355 -24.63 -5.88 11.58
N SER A 356 -23.51 -6.53 11.22
CA SER A 356 -22.68 -6.16 10.07
C SER A 356 -22.34 -7.41 9.25
N PRO A 357 -22.66 -7.45 7.95
CA PRO A 357 -22.30 -8.57 7.09
C PRO A 357 -20.79 -8.65 6.93
N LEU A 358 -20.26 -9.88 6.83
CA LEU A 358 -18.87 -10.11 6.47
C LEU A 358 -18.62 -9.53 5.07
N THR A 359 -17.49 -8.86 4.89
CA THR A 359 -17.02 -8.44 3.57
C THR A 359 -15.88 -9.35 3.13
N VAL A 360 -16.00 -9.91 1.93
CA VAL A 360 -14.91 -10.65 1.28
C VAL A 360 -14.28 -9.73 0.23
N GLN A 361 -12.97 -9.55 0.28
CA GLN A 361 -12.22 -8.68 -0.62
C GLN A 361 -11.20 -9.47 -1.42
N LEU A 362 -11.19 -9.32 -2.74
CA LEU A 362 -10.12 -9.86 -3.58
C LEU A 362 -8.86 -9.01 -3.43
N ASP A 363 -7.69 -9.63 -3.45
CA ASP A 363 -6.41 -8.92 -3.36
C ASP A 363 -6.01 -8.20 -4.66
N GLN A 364 -6.70 -8.46 -5.77
CA GLN A 364 -6.54 -7.81 -7.07
C GLN A 364 -7.80 -7.04 -7.49
N PRO A 365 -7.66 -5.99 -8.33
CA PRO A 365 -8.81 -5.25 -8.84
C PRO A 365 -9.49 -6.04 -9.98
N TRP A 366 -10.79 -5.84 -10.16
CA TRP A 366 -11.58 -6.52 -11.20
C TRP A 366 -10.99 -6.35 -12.60
N ILE A 367 -10.44 -5.17 -12.90
CA ILE A 367 -9.79 -4.92 -14.20
C ILE A 367 -8.63 -5.86 -14.46
N LYS A 368 -7.81 -6.17 -13.46
CA LYS A 368 -6.70 -7.10 -13.62
C LYS A 368 -7.25 -8.52 -13.83
N ILE A 369 -8.26 -8.90 -13.05
CA ILE A 369 -8.89 -10.22 -13.09
C ILE A 369 -9.54 -10.49 -14.45
N THR A 370 -10.26 -9.51 -15.01
CA THR A 370 -10.97 -9.66 -16.28
C THR A 370 -10.05 -9.55 -17.49
N MET A 371 -9.01 -8.71 -17.42
CA MET A 371 -8.08 -8.47 -18.54
C MET A 371 -6.91 -9.44 -18.62
N THR A 372 -6.58 -10.21 -17.57
CA THR A 372 -5.49 -11.19 -17.69
C THR A 372 -5.93 -12.40 -18.51
N ASP A 373 -5.57 -12.43 -19.79
CA ASP A 373 -5.86 -13.54 -20.71
C ASP A 373 -5.14 -14.85 -20.33
N PHE A 374 -4.01 -14.75 -19.63
CA PHE A 374 -3.19 -15.88 -19.23
C PHE A 374 -3.90 -16.93 -18.36
N ARG A 375 -5.06 -16.61 -17.77
CA ARG A 375 -5.76 -17.51 -16.82
C ARG A 375 -6.85 -18.38 -17.46
N GLY A 376 -7.12 -18.19 -18.76
CA GLY A 376 -8.10 -18.97 -19.52
C GLY A 376 -9.57 -18.74 -19.12
N ARG A 377 -10.50 -19.22 -19.95
CA ARG A 377 -11.95 -19.08 -19.73
C ARG A 377 -12.43 -19.70 -18.41
N ARG A 378 -11.82 -20.81 -17.98
CA ARG A 378 -12.21 -21.53 -16.74
C ARG A 378 -12.03 -20.69 -15.48
N PHE A 379 -10.91 -19.96 -15.36
CA PHE A 379 -10.67 -19.10 -14.20
C PHE A 379 -11.71 -17.97 -14.11
N LYS A 380 -12.01 -17.31 -15.23
CA LYS A 380 -13.02 -16.25 -15.28
C LYS A 380 -14.40 -16.77 -14.85
N ASN A 381 -14.82 -17.93 -15.38
CA ASN A 381 -16.09 -18.55 -14.99
C ASN A 381 -16.16 -18.81 -13.49
N ARG A 382 -15.11 -19.37 -12.88
CA ARG A 382 -15.10 -19.63 -11.43
C ARG A 382 -15.12 -18.38 -10.57
N ILE A 383 -14.48 -17.30 -11.00
CA ILE A 383 -14.60 -16.01 -10.30
C ILE A 383 -16.05 -15.52 -10.34
N PHE A 384 -16.77 -15.71 -11.45
CA PHE A 384 -18.20 -15.39 -11.50
C PHE A 384 -19.04 -16.34 -10.64
N ASP A 385 -18.72 -17.63 -10.60
CA ASP A 385 -19.36 -18.60 -9.70
C ASP A 385 -19.16 -18.20 -8.23
N LEU A 386 -17.97 -17.69 -7.89
CA LEU A 386 -17.66 -17.17 -6.56
C LEU A 386 -18.47 -15.92 -6.22
N VAL A 387 -18.63 -14.99 -7.18
CA VAL A 387 -19.49 -13.81 -7.01
C VAL A 387 -20.92 -14.26 -6.72
N ALA A 388 -21.47 -15.16 -7.54
CA ALA A 388 -22.80 -15.72 -7.33
C ALA A 388 -22.92 -16.46 -5.99
N PHE A 389 -21.87 -17.17 -5.58
CA PHE A 389 -21.81 -17.88 -4.31
C PHE A 389 -21.97 -16.93 -3.11
N TYR A 390 -21.25 -15.80 -3.08
CA TYR A 390 -21.34 -14.84 -1.98
C TYR A 390 -22.60 -13.97 -2.05
N ASP A 391 -23.02 -13.54 -3.25
CA ASP A 391 -24.24 -12.76 -3.42
C ASP A 391 -25.47 -13.52 -2.92
N ASN A 392 -25.57 -14.83 -3.21
CA ASN A 392 -26.68 -15.68 -2.73
C ASN A 392 -26.71 -15.84 -1.19
N ARG A 393 -25.65 -15.45 -0.49
CA ARG A 393 -25.50 -15.56 0.97
C ARG A 393 -25.59 -14.21 1.69
N GLY A 394 -25.74 -13.12 0.95
CA GLY A 394 -25.74 -11.76 1.51
C GLY A 394 -24.35 -11.28 1.93
N THR A 395 -23.29 -11.98 1.51
CA THR A 395 -21.89 -11.60 1.74
C THR A 395 -21.45 -10.66 0.65
N ILE A 396 -20.83 -9.53 1.02
CA ILE A 396 -20.39 -8.54 0.04
C ILE A 396 -19.03 -8.94 -0.50
N LEU A 397 -18.95 -9.33 -1.78
CA LEU A 397 -17.69 -9.54 -2.48
C LEU A 397 -17.25 -8.27 -3.22
N ILE A 398 -16.09 -7.73 -2.81
CA ILE A 398 -15.45 -6.56 -3.42
C ILE A 398 -14.05 -6.91 -3.97
N ASP A 399 -13.50 -6.08 -4.84
CA ASP A 399 -12.12 -6.19 -5.30
C ASP A 399 -11.13 -5.37 -4.44
N SER A 400 -9.85 -5.33 -4.85
CA SER A 400 -8.83 -4.57 -4.14
C SER A 400 -9.04 -3.04 -4.14
N ALA A 401 -9.96 -2.54 -4.97
CA ALA A 401 -10.37 -1.14 -5.04
C ALA A 401 -11.69 -0.88 -4.29
N GLY A 402 -12.23 -1.89 -3.61
CA GLY A 402 -13.46 -1.79 -2.86
C GLY A 402 -14.74 -1.80 -3.71
N LEU A 403 -14.65 -2.19 -4.98
CA LEU A 403 -15.80 -2.25 -5.89
C LEU A 403 -16.39 -3.66 -5.90
N THR A 404 -17.71 -3.76 -5.86
CA THR A 404 -18.42 -4.97 -6.26
C THR A 404 -18.26 -5.22 -7.77
N LEU A 405 -18.49 -6.45 -8.23
CA LEU A 405 -18.45 -6.76 -9.66
C LEU A 405 -19.43 -5.86 -10.45
N TYR A 406 -20.63 -5.67 -9.92
CA TYR A 406 -21.64 -4.82 -10.55
C TYR A 406 -21.18 -3.36 -10.69
N GLU A 407 -20.62 -2.78 -9.64
CA GLU A 407 -20.09 -1.41 -9.68
C GLU A 407 -18.95 -1.28 -10.68
N TYR A 408 -18.04 -2.27 -10.72
CA TYR A 408 -16.98 -2.31 -11.71
C TYR A 408 -17.51 -2.38 -13.14
N LEU A 409 -18.51 -3.24 -13.41
CA LEU A 409 -19.11 -3.34 -14.74
C LEU A 409 -19.76 -2.02 -15.16
N VAL A 410 -20.49 -1.36 -14.26
CA VAL A 410 -21.07 -0.02 -14.51
C VAL A 410 -19.96 1.00 -14.80
N PHE A 411 -18.87 0.98 -14.04
CA PHE A 411 -17.71 1.84 -14.28
C PHE A 411 -17.07 1.57 -15.66
N ALA A 412 -16.84 0.31 -16.00
CA ALA A 412 -16.22 -0.10 -17.26
C ALA A 412 -17.09 0.31 -18.46
N ILE A 413 -18.40 0.08 -18.40
CA ILE A 413 -19.38 0.50 -19.42
C ILE A 413 -19.33 2.02 -19.59
N LYS A 414 -19.44 2.80 -18.51
CA LYS A 414 -19.38 4.28 -18.57
C LYS A 414 -18.08 4.77 -19.20
N THR A 415 -16.96 4.14 -18.88
CA THR A 415 -15.64 4.48 -19.43
C THR A 415 -15.57 4.20 -20.93
N TYR A 416 -16.06 3.03 -21.36
CA TYR A 416 -16.15 2.65 -22.78
C TYR A 416 -16.99 3.67 -23.58
N TRP A 417 -18.18 4.02 -23.10
CA TRP A 417 -19.08 4.96 -23.77
C TRP A 417 -18.53 6.38 -23.85
N LYS A 418 -17.81 6.85 -22.82
CA LYS A 418 -17.15 8.16 -22.85
C LYS A 418 -15.97 8.19 -23.83
N GLY A 419 -15.20 7.10 -23.92
CA GLY A 419 -14.10 6.98 -24.88
C GLY A 419 -14.57 6.95 -26.35
N GLY A 420 -15.73 6.37 -26.62
CA GLY A 420 -16.30 6.27 -27.97
C GLY A 420 -16.81 7.58 -28.58
N ARG A 421 -16.97 8.67 -27.80
CA ARG A 421 -17.42 9.98 -28.31
C ARG A 421 -16.26 10.94 -28.63
N GLY A 422 -15.01 10.52 -28.45
CA GLY A 422 -13.84 11.26 -28.92
C GLY A 422 -13.73 11.17 -30.44
N THR A 423 -14.03 12.28 -31.13
CA THR A 423 -13.85 12.47 -32.57
C THR A 423 -12.52 11.89 -33.07
N GLY A 424 -12.55 11.13 -34.17
CA GLY A 424 -11.50 10.22 -34.66
C GLY A 424 -10.14 10.80 -35.08
N LEU A 425 -9.59 11.80 -34.39
CA LEU A 425 -8.30 12.42 -34.71
C LEU A 425 -7.24 12.38 -33.60
N GLN A 426 -7.54 11.82 -32.41
CA GLN A 426 -6.56 11.67 -31.31
C GLN A 426 -6.42 10.24 -30.78
N ARG A 427 -6.46 9.25 -31.68
CA ARG A 427 -6.36 7.82 -31.33
C ARG A 427 -4.94 7.32 -31.02
N ARG A 428 -3.96 8.18 -30.72
CA ARG A 428 -2.54 7.79 -30.64
C ARG A 428 -1.73 8.15 -29.38
N SER A 429 -2.32 8.62 -28.28
CA SER A 429 -1.49 8.91 -27.09
C SER A 429 -2.08 8.69 -25.70
N GLN A 430 -3.20 7.99 -25.56
CA GLN A 430 -3.62 7.47 -24.26
C GLN A 430 -3.87 5.96 -24.36
N THR A 431 -2.81 5.21 -24.13
CA THR A 431 -2.84 3.77 -23.94
C THR A 431 -3.61 3.43 -22.66
N PHE A 432 -4.92 3.25 -22.79
CA PHE A 432 -5.50 1.96 -22.40
C PHE A 432 -5.56 1.15 -23.70
N ASN A 433 -4.80 0.04 -23.75
CA ASN A 433 -4.59 -0.81 -24.93
C ASN A 433 -5.88 -1.01 -25.75
N SER A 434 -5.86 -0.51 -26.99
CA SER A 434 -6.97 -0.53 -27.94
C SER A 434 -6.98 -1.77 -28.84
N GLU A 435 -6.41 -2.89 -28.38
CA GLU A 435 -6.59 -4.20 -29.00
C GLU A 435 -7.26 -5.11 -27.99
N MET A 436 -8.60 -5.05 -27.93
CA MET A 436 -9.50 -6.11 -27.46
C MET A 436 -10.93 -5.55 -27.38
N VAL A 437 -11.63 -5.63 -28.51
CA VAL A 437 -13.09 -5.73 -28.54
C VAL A 437 -13.38 -6.93 -29.42
N PHE A 438 -13.48 -8.10 -28.79
CA PHE A 438 -14.44 -9.19 -28.97
C PHE A 438 -13.91 -10.46 -28.31
#